data_AF-A0A955EL49-F1
#
_entry.id   AF-A0A955EL49-F1
#
_cell.length_a   1.000
_cell.length_b   1.000
_cell.length_c   1.000
_cell.angle_alpha   90.00
_cell.angle_beta   90.00
_cell.angle_gamma   90.00
#
_symmetry.space_group_name_H-M   'P 1'
#
loop_
_entity.id
_entity.type
_entity.pdbx_description
1 polymer ?
#
loop_
_entity_poly.entity_id
_entity_poly.type
_entity_poly.pdbx_seq_one_letter_code
_entity_poly.pdbx_strand_id
1 'polypeptide(L)'
;MSGYVRYFNKRYNRVGSLFQGRYKASLIDEEAYLWHISRYIHLNSLDKKTEPEQDEHSSYQYYIGKKSAEWLHPERILEMHGSIKEYTDFVEDYRDRKELLDEIKHQLANH
;
A
#
# COMPACT_ATOMS: atom_id res chain seq x y z
N MET A 1 -5.24 16.26 -18.33
CA MET A 1 -6.33 15.44 -17.75
C MET A 1 -5.95 13.98 -17.92
N SER A 2 -5.79 13.21 -16.85
CA SER A 2 -5.28 11.82 -16.94
C SER A 2 -6.24 10.92 -17.74
N GLY A 3 -5.72 9.85 -18.36
CA GLY A 3 -6.53 8.92 -19.16
C GLY A 3 -7.67 8.30 -18.36
N TYR A 4 -7.41 7.95 -17.09
CA TYR A 4 -8.42 7.40 -16.18
C TYR A 4 -9.55 8.39 -15.86
N VAL A 5 -9.23 9.66 -15.59
CA VAL A 5 -10.27 10.70 -15.32
C VAL A 5 -11.22 10.83 -16.50
N ARG A 6 -10.68 10.85 -17.73
CA ARG A 6 -11.48 10.94 -18.96
C ARG A 6 -12.38 9.71 -19.12
N TYR A 7 -11.82 8.52 -18.92
CA TYR A 7 -12.56 7.27 -18.96
C TYR A 7 -13.70 7.24 -17.93
N PHE A 8 -13.40 7.57 -16.67
CA PHE A 8 -14.35 7.56 -15.57
C PHE A 8 -15.48 8.57 -15.80
N ASN A 9 -15.14 9.81 -16.18
CA ASN A 9 -16.13 10.84 -16.48
C ASN A 9 -17.04 10.44 -17.64
N LYS A 10 -16.50 9.84 -18.71
CA LYS A 10 -17.30 9.32 -19.83
C LYS A 10 -18.20 8.16 -19.39
N ARG A 11 -17.69 7.22 -18.58
CA ARG A 11 -18.43 6.04 -18.11
C ARG A 11 -19.62 6.40 -17.22
N TYR A 12 -19.46 7.41 -16.36
CA TYR A 12 -20.47 7.78 -15.35
C TYR A 12 -21.17 9.12 -15.64
N ASN A 13 -21.02 9.66 -16.85
CA ASN A 13 -21.58 10.95 -17.27
C ASN A 13 -21.31 12.10 -16.28
N ARG A 14 -20.08 12.15 -15.74
CA ARG A 14 -19.63 13.18 -14.79
C ARG A 14 -18.79 14.24 -15.49
N VAL A 15 -18.79 15.44 -14.91
CA VAL A 15 -17.92 16.55 -15.32
C VAL A 15 -17.04 16.99 -14.14
N GLY A 16 -15.87 17.56 -14.42
CA GLY A 16 -14.95 18.07 -13.41
C GLY A 16 -13.82 17.10 -13.02
N SER A 17 -13.10 17.46 -11.95
CA SER A 17 -11.96 16.71 -11.41
C SER A 17 -12.41 15.49 -10.62
N LEU A 18 -11.75 14.35 -10.85
CA LEU A 18 -11.95 13.15 -10.02
C LEU A 18 -11.07 13.14 -8.76
N PHE A 19 -9.85 13.67 -8.86
CA PHE A 19 -8.88 13.70 -7.77
C PHE A 19 -8.97 15.01 -6.99
N GLN A 20 -8.75 14.96 -5.68
CA GLN A 20 -8.82 16.10 -4.76
C GLN A 20 -7.65 17.09 -4.92
N GLY A 21 -6.66 16.82 -5.78
CA GLY A 21 -5.52 17.70 -5.98
C GLY A 21 -4.36 17.02 -6.72
N ARG A 22 -3.18 17.64 -6.63
CA ARG A 22 -1.94 17.04 -7.13
C ARG A 22 -1.50 15.92 -6.18
N TYR A 23 -0.98 14.83 -6.74
CA TYR A 23 -0.38 13.76 -5.95
C TYR A 23 0.92 14.26 -5.31
N LYS A 24 1.31 13.64 -4.20
CA LYS A 24 2.63 13.83 -3.58
C LYS A 24 3.59 12.82 -4.18
N ALA A 25 4.83 13.25 -4.42
CA ALA A 25 5.91 12.40 -4.91
C ALA A 25 7.11 12.53 -3.99
N SER A 26 7.73 11.41 -3.64
CA SER A 26 9.01 11.36 -2.94
C SER A 26 9.90 10.40 -3.70
N LEU A 27 11.16 10.78 -3.92
CA LEU A 27 12.14 9.87 -4.48
C LEU A 27 12.49 8.82 -3.41
N ILE A 28 12.62 7.56 -3.83
CA ILE A 28 13.15 6.48 -3.00
C ILE A 28 14.55 6.20 -3.56
N ASP A 29 15.56 6.60 -2.82
CA ASP A 29 16.99 6.47 -3.16
C ASP A 29 17.72 5.48 -2.23
N GLU A 30 17.09 5.09 -1.12
CA GLU A 30 17.62 4.12 -0.17
C GLU A 30 16.79 2.82 -0.12
N GLU A 31 17.46 1.68 -0.06
CA GLU A 31 16.81 0.37 0.05
C GLU A 31 16.00 0.22 1.34
N ALA A 32 16.53 0.70 2.47
CA ALA A 32 15.82 0.68 3.74
C ALA A 32 14.49 1.47 3.66
N TYR A 33 14.48 2.57 2.91
CA TYR A 33 13.26 3.34 2.69
C TYR A 33 12.25 2.57 1.84
N LEU A 34 12.71 1.88 0.79
CA LEU A 34 11.88 0.99 -0.02
C LEU A 34 11.24 -0.11 0.82
N TRP A 35 12.00 -0.75 1.72
CA TRP A 35 11.50 -1.79 2.62
C TRP A 35 10.39 -1.26 3.52
N HIS A 36 10.64 -0.12 4.17
CA HIS A 36 9.67 0.49 5.06
C HIS A 36 8.38 0.91 4.35
N ILE A 37 8.49 1.47 3.14
CA ILE A 37 7.30 1.80 2.34
C ILE A 37 6.52 0.54 1.95
N SER A 38 7.20 -0.55 1.59
CA SER A 38 6.54 -1.79 1.20
C SER A 38 5.62 -2.33 2.31
N ARG A 39 6.15 -2.49 3.53
CA ARG A 39 5.34 -2.95 4.68
C ARG A 39 4.28 -1.94 5.09
N TYR A 40 4.58 -0.63 5.02
CA TYR A 40 3.61 0.41 5.30
C TYR A 40 2.40 0.32 4.36
N ILE A 41 2.64 0.16 3.06
CA ILE A 41 1.56 0.04 2.06
C ILE A 41 0.70 -1.18 2.34
N HIS A 42 1.30 -2.34 2.60
CA HIS A 42 0.55 -3.57 2.85
C HIS A 42 -0.27 -3.53 4.14
N LEU A 43 0.23 -2.85 5.18
CA LEU A 43 -0.52 -2.70 6.42
C LEU A 43 -1.59 -1.60 6.37
N ASN A 44 -1.69 -0.78 5.30
CA ASN A 44 -2.78 0.20 5.15
C ASN A 44 -4.18 -0.46 5.07
N SER A 45 -4.24 -1.78 4.87
CA SER A 45 -5.48 -2.56 4.96
C SER A 45 -6.10 -2.49 6.37
N LEU A 46 -5.29 -2.35 7.41
CA LEU A 46 -5.75 -2.22 8.79
C LEU A 46 -6.59 -0.95 9.01
N ASP A 47 -6.28 0.14 8.30
CA ASP A 47 -7.05 1.40 8.35
C ASP A 47 -8.49 1.19 7.84
N LYS A 48 -8.68 0.22 6.95
CA LYS A 48 -9.98 -0.19 6.42
C LYS A 48 -10.62 -1.31 7.26
N LYS A 49 -10.01 -1.68 8.39
CA LYS A 49 -10.41 -2.80 9.25
C LYS A 49 -10.46 -4.13 8.51
N THR A 50 -9.51 -4.35 7.61
CA THR A 50 -9.35 -5.60 6.86
C THR A 50 -7.96 -6.15 7.12
N GLU A 51 -7.86 -7.45 7.40
CA GLU A 51 -6.54 -8.08 7.55
C GLU A 51 -5.77 -7.98 6.22
N PRO A 52 -4.47 -7.62 6.22
CA PRO A 52 -3.69 -7.44 5.00
C PRO A 52 -3.78 -8.63 4.05
N GLU A 53 -3.76 -9.83 4.61
CA GLU A 53 -3.82 -11.08 3.84
C GLU A 53 -5.21 -11.38 3.24
N GLN A 54 -6.24 -10.63 3.61
CA GLN A 54 -7.62 -10.71 3.12
C GLN A 54 -8.00 -9.52 2.23
N ASP A 55 -7.21 -8.43 2.19
CA ASP A 55 -7.52 -7.25 1.38
C ASP A 55 -7.30 -7.50 -0.11
N GLU A 56 -8.41 -7.65 -0.85
CA GLU A 56 -8.42 -7.84 -2.30
C GLU A 56 -7.96 -6.60 -3.08
N HIS A 57 -7.94 -5.43 -2.45
CA HIS A 57 -7.47 -4.18 -3.02
C HIS A 57 -5.98 -3.90 -2.73
N SER A 58 -5.30 -4.87 -2.11
CA SER A 58 -3.87 -4.84 -1.82
C SER A 58 -3.11 -5.88 -2.65
N SER A 59 -1.86 -5.56 -3.00
CA SER A 59 -0.96 -6.55 -3.62
C SER A 59 -0.39 -7.55 -2.63
N TYR A 60 -0.65 -7.42 -1.31
CA TYR A 60 0.03 -8.22 -0.29
C TYR A 60 -0.11 -9.72 -0.51
N GLN A 61 -1.28 -10.20 -0.95
CA GLN A 61 -1.53 -11.61 -1.25
C GLN A 61 -0.57 -12.20 -2.30
N TYR A 62 -0.03 -11.37 -3.19
CA TYR A 62 0.96 -11.78 -4.19
C TYR A 62 2.37 -11.87 -3.58
N TYR A 63 2.68 -11.04 -2.58
CA TYR A 63 3.96 -11.06 -1.89
C TYR A 63 4.06 -12.23 -0.91
N ILE A 64 2.94 -12.67 -0.34
CA ILE A 64 2.88 -13.83 0.57
C ILE A 64 2.57 -15.16 -0.14
N GLY A 65 2.58 -15.17 -1.48
CA GLY A 65 2.39 -16.39 -2.28
C GLY A 65 0.96 -16.95 -2.33
N LYS A 66 -0.05 -16.21 -1.87
CA LYS A 66 -1.47 -16.61 -1.98
C LYS A 66 -2.07 -16.37 -3.37
N LYS A 67 -1.51 -15.44 -4.13
CA LYS A 67 -1.91 -15.11 -5.52
C LYS A 67 -0.69 -14.95 -6.42
N SER A 68 -0.89 -15.10 -7.73
CA SER A 68 0.11 -14.80 -8.75
C SER A 68 -0.52 -14.03 -9.91
N ALA A 69 0.26 -13.18 -10.56
CA ALA A 69 -0.14 -12.43 -11.75
C ALA A 69 1.07 -12.16 -12.63
N GLU A 70 0.95 -12.39 -13.93
CA GLU A 70 2.06 -12.21 -14.90
C GLU A 70 2.57 -10.76 -14.98
N TRP A 71 1.70 -9.79 -14.68
CA TRP A 71 2.02 -8.36 -14.76
C TRP A 71 2.58 -7.78 -13.46
N LEU A 72 2.64 -8.56 -12.39
CA LEU A 72 3.15 -8.15 -11.09
C LEU A 72 4.45 -8.89 -10.78
N HIS A 73 5.46 -8.15 -10.34
CA HIS A 73 6.79 -8.70 -10.04
C HIS A 73 7.19 -8.43 -8.58
N PRO A 74 6.70 -9.23 -7.60
CA PRO A 74 7.09 -9.10 -6.19
C PRO A 74 8.56 -9.44 -5.93
N GLU A 75 9.21 -10.17 -6.86
CA GLU A 75 10.54 -10.75 -6.71
C GLU A 75 11.56 -9.69 -6.30
N ARG A 76 11.48 -8.49 -6.90
CA ARG A 76 12.41 -7.39 -6.59
C ARG A 76 12.44 -7.03 -5.09
N ILE A 77 11.32 -7.13 -4.38
CA ILE A 77 11.26 -6.87 -2.94
C ILE A 77 11.58 -8.13 -2.15
N LEU A 78 11.07 -9.29 -2.59
CA LEU A 78 11.28 -10.56 -1.91
C LEU A 78 12.76 -10.98 -1.90
N GLU A 79 13.49 -10.74 -2.99
CA GLU A 79 14.94 -10.97 -3.10
C GLU A 79 15.74 -10.17 -2.06
N MET A 80 15.25 -9.01 -1.63
CA MET A 80 15.92 -8.19 -0.61
C MET A 80 15.78 -8.79 0.80
N HIS A 81 14.78 -9.65 1.02
CA HIS A 81 14.50 -10.26 2.32
C HIS A 81 14.84 -11.74 2.40
N GLY A 82 15.24 -12.37 1.29
CA GLY A 82 15.68 -13.78 1.24
C GLY A 82 14.54 -14.78 1.01
N SER A 83 13.38 -14.58 1.64
CA SER A 83 12.22 -15.46 1.49
C SER A 83 10.89 -14.76 1.75
N ILE A 84 9.79 -15.39 1.29
CA ILE A 84 8.42 -14.96 1.61
C ILE A 84 8.21 -14.91 3.12
N LYS A 85 8.76 -15.87 3.87
CA LYS A 85 8.62 -15.92 5.33
C LYS A 85 9.31 -14.72 5.98
N GLU A 86 10.55 -14.45 5.63
CA GLU A 86 11.30 -13.31 6.17
C GLU A 86 10.64 -11.99 5.81
N TYR A 87 10.07 -11.86 4.61
CA TYR A 87 9.27 -10.70 4.24
C TYR A 87 8.01 -10.56 5.10
N THR A 88 7.29 -11.67 5.33
CA THR A 88 6.08 -11.68 6.15
C THR A 88 6.41 -11.28 7.59
N ASP A 89 7.47 -11.85 8.17
CA ASP A 89 7.95 -11.51 9.51
C ASP A 89 8.33 -10.02 9.59
N PHE A 90 9.00 -9.47 8.57
CA PHE A 90 9.37 -8.06 8.48
C PHE A 90 8.16 -7.11 8.40
N VAL A 91 7.08 -7.53 7.74
CA VAL A 91 5.82 -6.78 7.69
C VAL A 91 5.14 -6.81 9.06
N GLU A 92 5.02 -7.99 9.67
CA GLU A 92 4.35 -8.16 10.97
C GLU A 92 5.08 -7.45 12.12
N ASP A 93 6.42 -7.40 12.10
CA ASP A 93 7.24 -6.62 13.06
C ASP A 93 6.87 -5.12 13.12
N TYR A 94 6.25 -4.58 12.07
CA TYR A 94 5.83 -3.18 12.03
C TYR A 94 4.37 -2.96 12.45
N ARG A 95 3.59 -4.02 12.66
CA ARG A 95 2.15 -3.92 12.94
C ARG A 95 1.88 -3.05 14.17
N ASP A 96 2.49 -3.38 15.31
CA ASP A 96 2.33 -2.64 16.57
C ASP A 96 2.72 -1.15 16.42
N ARG A 97 3.81 -0.89 15.68
CA ARG A 97 4.26 0.47 15.41
C ARG A 97 3.26 1.23 14.55
N LYS A 98 2.64 0.59 13.56
CA LYS A 98 1.62 1.22 12.74
C LYS A 98 0.37 1.53 13.56
N GLU A 99 -0.11 0.59 14.36
CA GLU A 99 -1.25 0.80 15.26
C GLU A 99 -1.01 1.99 16.19
N LEU A 100 0.17 2.06 16.82
CA LEU A 100 0.57 3.20 17.63
C LEU A 100 0.56 4.54 16.85
N LEU A 101 1.09 4.55 15.62
CA LEU A 101 1.09 5.76 14.79
C LEU A 101 -0.32 6.22 14.41
N ASP A 102 -1.23 5.27 14.19
CA ASP A 102 -2.61 5.58 13.85
C ASP A 102 -3.38 6.08 15.07
N GLU A 103 -3.11 5.55 16.27
CA GLU A 103 -3.60 6.11 17.54
C GLU A 103 -3.14 7.55 17.76
N ILE A 104 -1.83 7.81 17.59
CA ILE A 104 -1.26 9.16 17.73
C ILE A 104 -1.89 10.11 16.72
N LYS A 105 -2.04 9.71 15.45
CA LYS A 105 -2.73 10.52 14.44
C LYS A 105 -4.16 10.84 14.84
N HIS A 106 -4.90 9.86 15.38
CA HIS A 106 -6.27 10.08 15.82
C HIS A 106 -6.37 11.08 16.98
N GLN A 107 -5.46 10.97 17.96
CA GLN A 107 -5.37 11.93 19.07
C GLN A 107 -5.05 13.35 18.58
N LEU A 108 -4.11 13.50 17.64
CA LEU A 108 -3.73 14.80 17.07
C LEU A 108 -4.81 15.40 16.17
N ALA A 109 -5.64 14.58 15.51
CA ALA A 109 -6.70 15.05 14.62
C ALA A 109 -7.97 15.51 15.34
N ASN A 110 -8.13 15.15 16.62
CA ASN A 110 -9.28 15.52 17.46
C ASN A 110 -9.02 16.77 18.32
N HIS A 111 -7.91 17.49 18.07
CA HIS A 111 -7.57 18.78 18.68
C HIS A 111 -7.64 19.93 17.69
#